data_AF-A0A1H8XUZ5-F1
#
_entry.id   AF-A0A1H8XUZ5-F1
#
_cell.length_a   1.000
_cell.length_b   1.000
_cell.length_c   1.000
_cell.angle_alpha   90.00
_cell.angle_beta   90.00
_cell.angle_gamma   90.00
#
_symmetry.space_group_name_H-M   'P 1'
#
loop_
_entity.id
_entity.type
_entity.pdbx_description
1 polymer ?
#
loop_
_entity_poly.entity_id
_entity_poly.type
_entity_poly.pdbx_seq_one_letter_code
_entity_poly.pdbx_strand_id
1 'polypeptide(L)' 'MDKATIELLARRAGLAKALAEFPDDVAAAAKQASDVMSKIKQPTDPAAEPWPPMKAGRGL' A
#
# COMPACT_ATOMS: atom_id res chain seq x y z
N MET A 1 -11.08 -7.45 7.45
CA MET A 1 -11.87 -6.96 6.30
C MET A 1 -12.79 -8.06 5.85
N ASP A 2 -14.02 -7.74 5.47
CA ASP A 2 -14.96 -8.69 4.87
C ASP A 2 -14.65 -8.92 3.38
N LYS A 3 -15.16 -10.03 2.83
CA LYS A 3 -14.90 -10.45 1.45
C LYS A 3 -15.39 -9.43 0.42
N ALA A 4 -16.56 -8.83 0.62
CA ALA A 4 -17.14 -7.86 -0.32
C ALA A 4 -16.27 -6.59 -0.43
N THR A 5 -15.71 -6.14 0.68
CA THR A 5 -14.74 -5.03 0.70
C THR A 5 -13.45 -5.37 -0.08
N ILE A 6 -12.92 -6.59 0.05
CA ILE A 6 -11.73 -7.02 -0.70
C ILE A 6 -12.01 -7.07 -2.21
N GLU A 7 -13.16 -7.62 -2.62
CA GLU A 7 -13.55 -7.67 -4.04
C GLU A 7 -13.72 -6.27 -4.64
N LEU A 8 -14.34 -5.34 -3.90
CA LEU A 8 -14.50 -3.95 -4.33
C LEU A 8 -13.14 -3.25 -4.50
N LEU A 9 -12.23 -3.43 -3.55
CA LEU A 9 -10.88 -2.86 -3.62
C LEU A 9 -10.07 -3.46 -4.76
N ALA A 10 -10.14 -4.78 -4.96
CA ALA A 10 -9.47 -5.45 -6.07
C ALA A 10 -9.97 -4.91 -7.41
N ARG A 11 -11.28 -4.72 -7.59
CA ARG A 11 -11.84 -4.12 -8.82
C ARG A 11 -11.36 -2.67 -9.01
N ARG A 12 -11.35 -1.86 -7.96
CA ARG A 12 -10.85 -0.47 -8.00
C ARG A 12 -9.36 -0.39 -8.35
N ALA A 13 -8.57 -1.36 -7.89
CA ALA A 13 -7.15 -1.46 -8.19
C ALA A 13 -6.84 -2.11 -9.56
N GLY A 14 -7.86 -2.46 -10.36
CA GLY A 14 -7.67 -3.13 -11.65
C GLY A 14 -7.30 -4.62 -11.56
N LEU A 15 -7.42 -5.23 -10.38
CA LEU A 15 -7.07 -6.63 -10.11
C LEU A 15 -8.22 -7.60 -10.39
N ALA A 16 -9.15 -7.26 -11.28
CA ALA A 16 -10.33 -8.08 -11.55
C ALA A 16 -9.99 -9.50 -12.04
N LYS A 17 -8.96 -9.64 -12.88
CA LYS A 17 -8.47 -10.95 -13.34
C LYS A 17 -7.86 -11.77 -12.21
N ALA A 18 -7.01 -11.14 -11.39
CA ALA A 18 -6.39 -11.80 -10.24
C ALA A 18 -7.43 -12.23 -9.19
N LEU A 19 -8.49 -11.44 -8.99
CA LEU A 19 -9.61 -11.81 -8.13
C LEU A 19 -10.34 -13.07 -8.61
N ALA A 20 -10.46 -13.25 -9.93
CA ALA A 20 -11.15 -14.40 -10.53
C ALA A 20 -10.30 -15.67 -10.52
N GLU A 21 -8.99 -15.55 -10.77
CA GLU A 21 -8.08 -16.69 -10.90
C GLU A 21 -7.42 -17.07 -9.56
N PHE A 22 -7.18 -16.10 -8.67
CA PHE A 22 -6.41 -16.26 -7.43
C PHE A 22 -7.04 -15.49 -6.24
N PRO A 23 -8.27 -15.83 -5.82
CA PRO A 23 -8.98 -15.07 -4.77
C PRO A 23 -8.27 -15.09 -3.41
N ASP A 24 -7.60 -16.20 -3.06
CA ASP A 24 -6.91 -16.35 -1.77
C ASP A 24 -5.65 -15.47 -1.70
N ASP A 25 -4.90 -15.36 -2.79
CA ASP A 25 -3.72 -14.49 -2.86
C ASP A 25 -4.12 -13.01 -2.76
N VAL A 26 -5.23 -12.63 -3.40
CA VAL A 26 -5.77 -11.26 -3.28
C VAL A 26 -6.22 -10.98 -1.84
N ALA A 27 -6.82 -11.95 -1.15
CA ALA A 27 -7.20 -11.81 0.25
C ALA A 27 -5.98 -11.68 1.17
N ALA A 28 -4.94 -12.49 0.93
CA ALA A 28 -3.68 -12.42 1.67
C ALA A 28 -2.98 -11.07 1.46
N ALA A 29 -2.92 -10.58 0.21
CA ALA A 29 -2.35 -9.28 -0.12
C ALA A 29 -3.14 -8.14 0.54
N ALA A 30 -4.47 -8.19 0.53
CA ALA A 30 -5.31 -7.20 1.19
C ALA A 30 -5.05 -7.15 2.71
N LYS A 31 -4.88 -8.32 3.35
CA LYS A 31 -4.51 -8.41 4.76
C LYS A 31 -3.14 -7.79 5.03
N GLN A 32 -2.13 -8.16 4.26
CA GLN A 32 -0.78 -7.61 4.41
C GLN A 32 -0.76 -6.09 4.22
N ALA A 33 -1.47 -5.57 3.22
CA ALA A 33 -1.57 -4.13 2.97
C ALA A 33 -2.23 -3.40 4.14
N SER A 34 -3.31 -3.96 4.72
CA SER A 34 -3.96 -3.40 5.91
C SER A 34 -3.00 -3.39 7.12
N ASP A 35 -2.27 -4.48 7.34
CA ASP A 35 -1.32 -4.60 8.44
C ASP A 35 -0.18 -3.60 8.30
N VAL A 36 0.36 -3.40 7.10
CA VAL A 36 1.40 -2.39 6.83
C VAL A 36 0.82 -0.98 7.00
N MET A 37 -0.36 -0.69 6.45
CA MET A 37 -0.98 0.63 6.54
C MET A 37 -1.19 1.05 8.01
N SER A 38 -1.56 0.12 8.89
CA SER A 38 -1.69 0.40 10.33
C SER A 38 -0.38 0.81 11.01
N LYS A 39 0.78 0.49 10.42
CA LYS A 39 2.12 0.82 10.93
C LYS A 39 2.66 2.11 10.32
N ILE A 40 2.09 2.60 9.23
CA ILE A 40 2.53 3.84 8.58
C ILE A 40 2.11 5.02 9.46
N LYS A 41 3.10 5.70 10.02
CA LYS A 41 2.90 6.95 10.74
C LYS A 41 2.72 8.06 9.71
N GLN A 42 1.47 8.45 9.46
CA GLN A 42 1.16 9.53 8.53
C GLN A 42 1.77 10.85 9.03
N PRO A 43 2.54 11.59 8.21
CA PRO A 43 3.02 12.91 8.58
C PRO A 43 1.84 13.83 8.88
N THR A 44 1.89 14.54 10.01
CA THR A 44 0.88 15.55 10.37
C THR A 44 1.02 16.84 9.56
N ASP A 45 2.21 17.07 8.99
CA ASP A 45 2.50 18.18 8.10
C ASP A 45 2.99 17.63 6.75
N PRO A 46 2.22 17.81 5.66
CA PRO A 46 2.64 17.41 4.31
C PRO A 46 3.86 18.16 3.78
N ALA A 47 4.15 19.36 4.31
CA ALA A 47 5.31 20.17 3.94
C ALA A 47 6.55 19.87 4.79
N ALA A 48 6.39 19.13 5.90
CA ALA A 48 7.51 18.63 6.67
C ALA A 48 8.15 17.49 5.89
N GLU A 49 9.17 17.81 5.09
CA GLU A 49 9.95 16.81 4.36
C GLU A 49 10.51 15.77 5.34
N PRO A 50 10.05 14.51 5.31
CA PRO A 50 10.55 13.46 6.21
C PRO A 50 11.94 12.97 5.80
N TRP A 51 12.38 13.32 4.59
CA TRP A 51 13.68 12.99 4.05
C TRP A 51 14.68 14.09 4.45
N PRO A 52 15.91 13.73 4.86
CA PRO A 52 16.95 14.73 5.06
C PRO A 52 17.20 15.49 3.74
N PRO A 53 17.59 16.77 3.81
CA PRO A 53 17.93 17.56 2.63
C PRO A 53 18.90 16.80 1.72
N MET A 54 18.67 16.82 0.41
CA MET A 54 19.60 16.20 -0.55
C MET A 54 21.02 16.71 -0.29
N LYS A 55 21.93 15.80 0.08
CA LYS A 55 23.35 16.10 0.22
C LYS A 55 24.04 15.73 -1.08
N ALA A 56 24.75 16.69 -1.69
CA ALA A 56 25.66 16.37 -2.77
C ALA A 56 26.68 15.32 -2.28
N GLY A 57 26.83 14.21 -3.01
CA GLY A 57 27.86 13.23 -2.70
C GLY A 57 29.23 13.89 -2.73
N ARG A 58 30.09 13.61 -1.75
CA ARG A 58 31.52 13.93 -1.88
C ARG A 58 32.01 13.11 -3.06
N GLY A 59 32.26 13.78 -4.19
CA GLY A 59 32.82 13.16 -5.38
C GLY A 59 34.12 12.41 -5.07
N LEU A 60 34.44 11.43 -5.93
CA LEU A 60 35.66 10.62 -5.86
C LEU A 60 36.93 11.47 -5.97
#